data_AF-A0A7J2IFE6-F1
#
_entry.id   AF-A0A7J2IFE6-F1
#
_cell.length_a   1.000
_cell.length_b   1.000
_cell.length_c   1.000
_cell.angle_alpha   90.00
_cell.angle_beta   90.00
_cell.angle_gamma   90.00
#
_symmetry.space_group_name_H-M   'P 1'
#
loop_
_entity.id
_entity.type
_entity.pdbx_description
1 polymer ?
#
loop_
_entity_poly.entity_id
_entity_poly.type
_entity_poly.pdbx_seq_one_letter_code
_entity_poly.pdbx_strand_id
1 'polypeptide(L)'
;MNYWDERLRLSTSLQRNVIEATVGGVLNRFIMRNRRLVLFFEDIIGEYILICERHSHKGDLRELSQRWGELAFEKLIPGSIKKLPCSTIINSILRKSWKNLGIVDDLHLRENDQVITLTTKNESITRTIGGNEFMPGFFNGVISALYRSESKIVNSLQSRDSCEYEFELTDEPFEVKGKDKSIYNRLNYLEPLRGFTLNDAIRSGIFQLREGYKIYFRGKRLTITENTMFHLVGNANILLDEVPSISYDFFKEIIEEDSTDEQKLTLLKNLLQIMGWGVIKIIIKDKNEIFIEIKNPPYGLQM
;
A
#
# COMPACT_ATOMS: atom_id res chain seq x y z
N MET A 1 11.74 -14.88 34.43
CA MET A 1 10.64 -13.98 34.04
C MET A 1 11.27 -12.64 33.67
N ASN A 2 11.74 -12.50 32.43
CA ASN A 2 12.37 -11.27 31.94
C ASN A 2 11.44 -10.67 30.90
N TYR A 3 10.80 -9.56 31.29
CA TYR A 3 10.04 -8.69 30.40
C TYR A 3 10.99 -8.10 29.35
N TRP A 4 10.95 -8.66 28.15
CA TRP A 4 11.46 -7.97 26.98
C TRP A 4 10.46 -6.86 26.66
N ASP A 5 10.87 -5.63 26.91
CA ASP A 5 10.13 -4.40 26.64
C ASP A 5 9.79 -4.32 25.14
N GLU A 6 8.53 -4.61 24.79
CA GLU A 6 7.97 -4.54 23.43
C GLU A 6 7.86 -3.10 22.87
N ARG A 7 8.47 -2.10 23.54
CA ARG A 7 8.59 -0.70 23.09
C ARG A 7 9.59 -0.49 21.95
N LEU A 8 9.68 -1.40 20.97
CA LEU A 8 10.68 -1.34 19.89
C LEU A 8 10.23 -0.49 18.69
N ARG A 9 10.01 0.81 18.92
CA ARG A 9 9.82 2.00 18.03
C ARG A 9 10.02 1.86 16.50
N LEU A 10 9.17 2.51 15.66
CA LEU A 10 9.43 2.75 14.21
C LEU A 10 10.72 3.56 13.99
N SER A 11 11.11 4.36 15.00
CA SER A 11 12.43 4.98 15.04
C SER A 11 13.54 3.94 14.85
N THR A 12 13.34 2.70 15.31
CA THR A 12 14.28 1.58 15.13
C THR A 12 14.23 0.99 13.73
N SER A 13 13.10 0.98 13.01
CA SER A 13 13.04 0.53 11.60
C SER A 13 13.63 1.57 10.64
N LEU A 14 13.44 2.86 10.95
CA LEU A 14 14.13 3.98 10.28
C LEU A 14 15.62 4.06 10.69
N GLN A 15 15.99 3.75 11.95
CA GLN A 15 17.38 3.66 12.44
C GLN A 15 18.10 2.38 11.99
N ARG A 16 17.41 1.26 11.73
CA ARG A 16 17.96 -0.02 11.25
C ARG A 16 17.96 -0.13 9.72
N ASN A 17 17.69 0.94 8.97
CA ASN A 17 17.64 0.96 7.50
C ASN A 17 16.67 -0.08 6.90
N VAL A 18 15.52 -0.35 7.53
CA VAL A 18 14.44 -1.20 6.96
C VAL A 18 13.64 -0.42 5.91
N ILE A 19 13.40 0.88 6.17
CA ILE A 19 12.84 1.85 5.23
C ILE A 19 13.80 3.03 5.16
N GLU A 20 14.25 3.37 3.95
CA GLU A 20 15.05 4.55 3.66
C GLU A 20 14.15 5.64 3.08
N ALA A 21 14.19 6.83 3.67
CA ALA A 21 13.50 8.00 3.16
C ALA A 21 14.49 8.89 2.40
N THR A 22 14.18 9.18 1.14
CA THR A 22 14.85 10.19 0.33
C THR A 22 13.83 11.25 -0.10
N VAL A 23 14.29 12.34 -0.69
CA VAL A 23 13.37 13.39 -1.15
C VAL A 23 12.56 12.87 -2.33
N GLY A 24 11.23 12.84 -2.16
CA GLY A 24 10.34 12.27 -3.17
C GLY A 24 10.38 10.75 -3.25
N GLY A 25 10.99 10.03 -2.28
CA GLY A 25 11.08 8.58 -2.30
C GLY A 25 11.03 7.93 -0.92
N VAL A 26 10.30 6.81 -0.82
CA VAL A 26 10.31 5.92 0.35
C VAL A 26 10.71 4.53 -0.13
N LEU A 27 11.89 4.06 0.27
CA LEU A 27 12.49 2.82 -0.22
C LEU A 27 12.43 1.75 0.87
N ASN A 28 11.84 0.59 0.59
CA ASN A 28 11.90 -0.54 1.52
C ASN A 28 13.15 -1.38 1.24
N ARG A 29 14.08 -1.45 2.20
CA ARG A 29 15.36 -2.19 2.10
C ARG A 29 15.30 -3.59 2.71
N PHE A 30 14.29 -3.91 3.51
CA PHE A 30 14.22 -5.15 4.30
C PHE A 30 13.94 -6.40 3.45
N ILE A 31 13.20 -6.26 2.35
CA ILE A 31 12.81 -7.42 1.53
C ILE A 31 13.35 -7.34 0.11
N MET A 32 13.64 -6.14 -0.40
CA MET A 32 14.08 -5.95 -1.78
C MET A 32 14.85 -4.65 -1.92
N ARG A 33 16.14 -4.72 -2.21
CA ARG A 33 16.92 -3.55 -2.65
C ARG A 33 16.20 -2.95 -3.88
N ASN A 34 15.63 -1.75 -3.75
CA ASN A 34 14.95 -0.93 -4.78
C ASN A 34 13.42 -1.08 -4.95
N ARG A 35 12.62 -1.30 -3.89
CA ARG A 35 11.16 -1.09 -3.98
C ARG A 35 10.79 0.34 -3.56
N ARG A 36 10.23 1.11 -4.49
CA ARG A 36 9.71 2.46 -4.22
C ARG A 36 8.26 2.38 -3.76
N LEU A 37 8.04 2.78 -2.52
CA LEU A 37 6.76 2.88 -1.85
C LEU A 37 6.33 4.34 -1.77
N VAL A 38 5.04 4.54 -1.52
CA VAL A 38 4.46 5.83 -1.18
C VAL A 38 3.70 5.71 0.13
N LEU A 39 3.53 6.84 0.80
CA LEU A 39 2.52 6.98 1.84
C LEU A 39 1.22 7.41 1.19
N PHE A 40 0.12 6.90 1.73
CA PHE A 40 -1.22 7.27 1.29
C PHE A 40 -2.21 7.24 2.46
N PHE A 41 -3.26 8.06 2.38
CA PHE A 41 -4.34 8.12 3.38
C PHE A 41 -5.32 6.96 3.21
N GLU A 42 -5.31 6.01 4.14
CA GLU A 42 -6.09 4.77 4.04
C GLU A 42 -7.59 5.02 3.84
N ASP A 43 -8.12 6.09 4.45
CA ASP A 43 -9.52 6.52 4.34
C ASP A 43 -9.94 6.86 2.91
N ILE A 44 -9.05 7.47 2.11
CA ILE A 44 -9.38 7.86 0.73
C ILE A 44 -9.55 6.62 -0.17
N ILE A 45 -8.66 5.62 -0.05
CA ILE A 45 -8.81 4.37 -0.82
C ILE A 45 -10.02 3.60 -0.34
N GLY A 46 -10.23 3.54 0.98
CA GLY A 46 -11.38 2.88 1.57
C GLY A 46 -12.68 3.42 0.99
N GLU A 47 -12.86 4.75 1.02
CA GLU A 47 -14.06 5.39 0.49
C GLU A 47 -14.21 5.17 -1.02
N TYR A 48 -13.11 5.27 -1.78
CA TYR A 48 -13.12 4.99 -3.22
C TYR A 48 -13.59 3.56 -3.53
N ILE A 49 -13.05 2.54 -2.84
CA ILE A 49 -13.48 1.15 -3.02
C ILE A 49 -14.96 1.00 -2.73
N LEU A 50 -15.42 1.57 -1.61
CA LEU A 50 -16.80 1.49 -1.19
C LEU A 50 -17.77 2.20 -2.16
N ILE A 51 -17.37 3.32 -2.77
CA ILE A 51 -18.12 3.97 -3.85
C ILE A 51 -18.19 3.08 -5.10
N CYS A 52 -17.07 2.50 -5.53
CA CYS A 52 -17.04 1.57 -6.66
C CYS A 52 -17.95 0.35 -6.42
N GLU A 53 -17.93 -0.21 -5.21
CA GLU A 53 -18.80 -1.33 -4.87
C GLU A 53 -20.29 -0.97 -4.88
N ARG A 54 -20.65 0.23 -4.41
CA ARG A 54 -22.04 0.74 -4.46
C ARG A 54 -22.53 0.94 -5.90
N HIS A 55 -21.61 1.22 -6.83
CA HIS A 55 -21.89 1.35 -8.25
C HIS A 55 -21.68 0.05 -9.03
N SER A 56 -21.77 -1.11 -8.36
CA SER A 56 -21.74 -2.45 -8.98
C SER A 56 -20.39 -2.88 -9.58
N HIS A 57 -19.28 -2.22 -9.23
CA HIS A 57 -17.93 -2.59 -9.69
C HIS A 57 -17.22 -3.60 -8.78
N LYS A 58 -17.95 -4.34 -7.94
CA LYS A 58 -17.39 -5.34 -7.01
C LYS A 58 -16.51 -6.38 -7.71
N GLY A 59 -16.99 -6.93 -8.83
CA GLY A 59 -16.26 -7.93 -9.62
C GLY A 59 -14.96 -7.37 -10.21
N ASP A 60 -15.04 -6.17 -10.79
CA ASP A 60 -13.89 -5.49 -11.38
C ASP A 60 -12.80 -5.21 -10.34
N LEU A 61 -13.18 -4.74 -9.15
CA LEU A 61 -12.26 -4.51 -8.04
C LEU A 61 -11.59 -5.80 -7.55
N ARG A 62 -12.37 -6.90 -7.47
CA ARG A 62 -11.84 -8.22 -7.08
C ARG A 62 -10.81 -8.72 -8.09
N GLU A 63 -11.11 -8.64 -9.38
CA GLU A 63 -10.19 -9.06 -10.45
C GLU A 63 -8.92 -8.20 -10.48
N LEU A 64 -9.09 -6.89 -10.33
CA LEU A 64 -7.99 -5.94 -10.32
C LEU A 64 -7.02 -6.18 -9.15
N SER A 65 -7.58 -6.35 -7.95
CA SER A 65 -6.80 -6.61 -6.74
C SER A 65 -6.15 -7.99 -6.77
N GLN A 66 -6.80 -9.00 -7.35
CA GLN A 66 -6.18 -10.31 -7.62
C GLN A 66 -4.93 -10.16 -8.49
N ARG A 67 -5.03 -9.47 -9.65
CA ARG A 67 -3.88 -9.20 -10.50
C ARG A 67 -2.76 -8.45 -9.76
N TRP A 68 -3.13 -7.54 -8.87
CA TRP A 68 -2.15 -6.86 -8.02
C TRP A 68 -1.42 -7.83 -7.10
N GLY A 69 -2.13 -8.72 -6.40
CA GLY A 69 -1.56 -9.75 -5.54
C GLY A 69 -0.61 -10.68 -6.29
N GLU A 70 -1.04 -11.15 -7.45
CA GLU A 70 -0.27 -12.00 -8.37
C GLU A 70 1.04 -11.33 -8.80
N LEU A 71 0.96 -10.11 -9.35
CA LEU A 71 2.11 -9.34 -9.79
C LEU A 71 3.07 -9.03 -8.64
N ALA A 72 2.54 -8.57 -7.51
CA ALA A 72 3.33 -8.21 -6.35
C ALA A 72 4.10 -9.44 -5.84
N PHE A 73 3.45 -10.58 -5.70
CA PHE A 73 4.12 -11.77 -5.20
C PHE A 73 5.11 -12.35 -6.22
N GLU A 74 4.71 -12.46 -7.49
CA GLU A 74 5.53 -13.09 -8.52
C GLU A 74 6.72 -12.23 -8.95
N LYS A 75 6.56 -10.91 -9.10
CA LYS A 75 7.65 -10.06 -9.59
C LYS A 75 8.54 -9.51 -8.47
N LEU A 76 8.00 -9.30 -7.27
CA LEU A 76 8.74 -8.59 -6.22
C LEU A 76 9.49 -9.57 -5.30
N ILE A 77 8.90 -10.70 -4.92
CA ILE A 77 9.51 -11.65 -4.00
C ILE A 77 10.78 -12.29 -4.62
N PRO A 78 11.94 -12.23 -3.94
CA PRO A 78 13.16 -12.87 -4.42
C PRO A 78 12.98 -14.37 -4.67
N GLY A 79 13.56 -14.87 -5.76
CA GLY A 79 13.49 -16.30 -6.11
C GLY A 79 14.05 -17.23 -5.04
N SER A 80 14.97 -16.77 -4.20
CA SER A 80 15.46 -17.54 -3.04
C SER A 80 14.40 -17.71 -1.94
N ILE A 81 13.56 -16.69 -1.71
CA ILE A 81 12.47 -16.75 -0.73
C ILE A 81 11.36 -17.68 -1.24
N LYS A 82 11.06 -17.66 -2.55
CA LYS A 82 10.05 -18.54 -3.16
C LYS A 82 10.35 -20.04 -3.07
N LYS A 83 11.57 -20.42 -2.70
CA LYS A 83 11.96 -21.84 -2.49
C LYS A 83 11.60 -22.35 -1.09
N LEU A 84 11.17 -21.47 -0.19
CA LEU A 84 10.75 -21.84 1.16
C LEU A 84 9.32 -22.39 1.14
N PRO A 85 8.91 -23.17 2.16
CA PRO A 85 7.52 -23.61 2.30
C PRO A 85 6.56 -22.42 2.35
N CYS A 86 5.38 -22.54 1.71
CA CYS A 86 4.39 -21.48 1.59
C CYS A 86 3.98 -20.90 2.96
N SER A 87 3.60 -21.76 3.89
CA SER A 87 3.36 -21.40 5.29
C SER A 87 4.51 -20.63 5.95
N THR A 88 5.77 -20.95 5.65
CA THR A 88 6.93 -20.21 6.21
C THR A 88 7.01 -18.80 5.64
N ILE A 89 6.78 -18.64 4.33
CA ILE A 89 6.79 -17.33 3.68
C ILE A 89 5.72 -16.42 4.31
N ILE A 90 4.49 -16.92 4.48
CA ILE A 90 3.40 -16.13 5.06
C ILE A 90 3.60 -15.90 6.56
N ASN A 91 3.71 -16.98 7.35
CA ASN A 91 3.68 -16.91 8.82
C ASN A 91 4.92 -16.26 9.44
N SER A 92 6.04 -16.22 8.72
CA SER A 92 7.30 -15.66 9.24
C SER A 92 7.72 -14.39 8.51
N ILE A 93 7.81 -14.42 7.17
CA ILE A 93 8.40 -13.34 6.39
C ILE A 93 7.37 -12.24 6.14
N LEU A 94 6.24 -12.57 5.51
CA LEU A 94 5.21 -11.58 5.20
C LEU A 94 4.51 -11.06 6.45
N ARG A 95 4.18 -11.93 7.42
CA ARG A 95 3.62 -11.51 8.71
C ARG A 95 4.44 -10.39 9.34
N LYS A 96 5.77 -10.58 9.45
CA LYS A 96 6.67 -9.57 10.02
C LYS A 96 6.77 -8.32 9.14
N SER A 97 6.87 -8.50 7.82
CA SER A 97 6.94 -7.41 6.86
C SER A 97 5.72 -6.50 6.92
N TRP A 98 4.53 -7.08 6.76
CA TRP A 98 3.26 -6.38 6.68
C TRP A 98 2.88 -5.77 8.01
N LYS A 99 3.22 -6.42 9.13
CA LYS A 99 3.14 -5.82 10.47
C LYS A 99 4.02 -4.57 10.58
N ASN A 100 5.26 -4.64 10.12
CA ASN A 100 6.17 -3.48 10.16
C ASN A 100 5.73 -2.34 9.21
N LEU A 101 5.03 -2.65 8.13
CA LEU A 101 4.46 -1.67 7.21
C LEU A 101 3.10 -1.13 7.67
N GLY A 102 2.54 -1.67 8.75
CA GLY A 102 1.22 -1.29 9.25
C GLY A 102 0.06 -1.73 8.36
N ILE A 103 0.26 -2.75 7.52
CA ILE A 103 -0.78 -3.31 6.63
C ILE A 103 -1.73 -4.20 7.43
N VAL A 104 -1.19 -5.06 8.29
CA VAL A 104 -1.93 -5.96 9.19
C VAL A 104 -1.28 -5.93 10.57
N ASP A 105 -2.05 -6.17 11.62
CA ASP A 105 -1.48 -6.31 12.96
C ASP A 105 -1.00 -7.76 13.20
N ASP A 106 -1.69 -8.72 12.56
CA ASP A 106 -1.31 -10.14 12.53
C ASP A 106 -1.74 -10.83 11.22
N LEU A 107 -1.06 -11.92 10.86
CA LEU A 107 -1.28 -12.72 9.65
C LEU A 107 -0.93 -14.18 9.92
N HIS A 108 -1.83 -15.10 9.60
CA HIS A 108 -1.58 -16.53 9.73
C HIS A 108 -2.21 -17.35 8.59
N LEU A 109 -1.43 -18.27 8.05
CA LEU A 109 -1.79 -19.23 7.02
C LEU A 109 -1.83 -20.64 7.62
N ARG A 110 -2.91 -21.36 7.34
CA ARG A 110 -3.08 -22.79 7.61
C ARG A 110 -3.37 -23.51 6.30
N GLU A 111 -2.79 -24.68 6.15
CA GLU A 111 -2.91 -25.52 4.95
C GLU A 111 -3.63 -26.81 5.35
N ASN A 112 -4.68 -27.18 4.61
CA ASN A 112 -5.38 -28.43 4.77
C ASN A 112 -5.73 -28.99 3.39
N ASP A 113 -4.89 -29.91 2.89
CA ASP A 113 -4.93 -30.43 1.53
C ASP A 113 -4.97 -29.30 0.48
N GLN A 114 -6.03 -29.20 -0.31
CA GLN A 114 -6.22 -28.17 -1.34
C GLN A 114 -6.86 -26.88 -0.80
N VAL A 115 -7.25 -26.86 0.48
CA VAL A 115 -7.89 -25.71 1.11
C VAL A 115 -6.86 -24.94 1.94
N ILE A 116 -6.68 -23.68 1.59
CA ILE A 116 -5.78 -22.75 2.24
C ILE A 116 -6.60 -21.73 3.02
N THR A 117 -6.39 -21.68 4.33
CA THR A 117 -7.05 -20.71 5.21
C THR A 117 -6.08 -19.60 5.59
N LEU A 118 -6.43 -18.36 5.27
CA LEU A 118 -5.69 -17.17 5.68
C LEU A 118 -6.51 -16.38 6.71
N THR A 119 -5.87 -16.01 7.82
CA THR A 119 -6.48 -15.14 8.84
C THR A 119 -5.65 -13.88 9.03
N THR A 120 -6.33 -12.75 9.19
CA THR A 120 -5.71 -11.44 9.41
C THR A 120 -6.35 -10.76 10.62
N LYS A 121 -5.57 -9.87 11.27
CA LYS A 121 -6.07 -8.96 12.30
C LYS A 121 -5.84 -7.53 11.91
N ASN A 122 -6.90 -6.73 12.05
CA ASN A 122 -7.00 -5.35 11.64
C ASN A 122 -6.29 -5.17 10.29
N GLU A 123 -6.82 -5.64 9.19
CA GLU A 123 -6.13 -5.48 7.90
C GLU A 123 -6.51 -4.19 7.20
N SER A 124 -5.59 -3.65 6.40
CA SER A 124 -5.61 -2.34 5.75
C SER A 124 -6.99 -1.77 5.39
N ILE A 125 -7.54 -2.07 4.21
CA ILE A 125 -8.80 -1.45 3.75
C ILE A 125 -9.98 -1.88 4.62
N THR A 126 -10.02 -3.16 4.99
CA THR A 126 -11.13 -3.75 5.74
C THR A 126 -11.30 -3.16 7.14
N ARG A 127 -10.23 -2.72 7.81
CA ARG A 127 -10.36 -2.03 9.11
C ARG A 127 -11.12 -0.70 8.99
N THR A 128 -11.01 -0.04 7.82
CA THR A 128 -11.60 1.27 7.56
C THR A 128 -13.05 1.14 7.15
N ILE A 129 -13.35 0.29 6.16
CA ILE A 129 -14.70 0.22 5.57
C ILE A 129 -15.49 -1.04 5.97
N GLY A 130 -14.86 -2.02 6.61
CA GLY A 130 -15.45 -3.35 6.82
C GLY A 130 -15.29 -4.25 5.61
N GLY A 131 -16.12 -5.30 5.53
CA GLY A 131 -16.06 -6.29 4.45
C GLY A 131 -16.15 -5.66 3.07
N ASN A 132 -15.25 -6.09 2.18
CA ASN A 132 -15.10 -5.61 0.81
C ASN A 132 -14.61 -6.74 -0.09
N GLU A 133 -14.69 -6.54 -1.41
CA GLU A 133 -14.28 -7.53 -2.42
C GLU A 133 -12.84 -7.36 -2.90
N PHE A 134 -12.23 -6.23 -2.55
CA PHE A 134 -10.86 -5.90 -2.92
C PHE A 134 -9.82 -6.73 -2.16
N MET A 135 -9.97 -6.87 -0.83
CA MET A 135 -9.02 -7.65 -0.03
C MET A 135 -9.06 -9.16 -0.30
N PRO A 136 -10.24 -9.82 -0.42
CA PRO A 136 -10.32 -11.21 -0.87
C PRO A 136 -9.64 -11.44 -2.23
N GLY A 137 -9.85 -10.55 -3.20
CA GLY A 137 -9.20 -10.61 -4.52
C GLY A 137 -7.68 -10.54 -4.38
N PHE A 138 -7.16 -9.55 -3.66
CA PHE A 138 -5.72 -9.43 -3.39
C PHE A 138 -5.10 -10.70 -2.80
N PHE A 139 -5.72 -11.27 -1.76
CA PHE A 139 -5.19 -12.49 -1.15
C PHE A 139 -5.33 -13.71 -2.05
N ASN A 140 -6.40 -13.83 -2.83
CA ASN A 140 -6.53 -14.88 -3.84
C ASN A 140 -5.34 -14.86 -4.81
N GLY A 141 -4.98 -13.66 -5.31
CA GLY A 141 -3.82 -13.51 -6.18
C GLY A 141 -2.48 -13.85 -5.51
N VAL A 142 -2.32 -13.52 -4.22
CA VAL A 142 -1.15 -13.94 -3.44
C VAL A 142 -1.09 -15.46 -3.30
N ILE A 143 -2.21 -16.11 -3.00
CA ILE A 143 -2.28 -17.58 -2.87
C ILE A 143 -1.99 -18.25 -4.21
N SER A 144 -2.60 -17.80 -5.31
CA SER A 144 -2.34 -18.37 -6.63
C SER A 144 -0.85 -18.32 -7.00
N ALA A 145 -0.22 -17.16 -6.79
CA ALA A 145 1.20 -16.98 -7.06
C ALA A 145 2.11 -17.76 -6.10
N LEU A 146 1.69 -17.94 -4.84
CA LEU A 146 2.46 -18.66 -3.82
C LEU A 146 2.50 -20.15 -4.11
N TYR A 147 1.36 -20.76 -4.47
CA TYR A 147 1.24 -22.19 -4.75
C TYR A 147 1.48 -22.56 -6.22
N ARG A 148 1.62 -21.56 -7.10
CA ARG A 148 1.77 -21.75 -8.56
C ARG A 148 0.62 -22.53 -9.19
N SER A 149 -0.58 -22.32 -8.66
CA SER A 149 -1.82 -22.95 -9.09
C SER A 149 -2.92 -21.91 -9.00
N GLU A 150 -3.87 -21.92 -9.93
CA GLU A 150 -5.03 -21.04 -9.83
C GLU A 150 -5.84 -21.37 -8.57
N SER A 151 -6.33 -20.35 -7.88
CA SER A 151 -7.10 -20.49 -6.66
C SER A 151 -8.46 -19.80 -6.74
N LYS A 152 -9.44 -20.37 -6.05
CA LYS A 152 -10.80 -19.84 -5.96
C LYS A 152 -11.11 -19.48 -4.53
N ILE A 153 -11.76 -18.33 -4.34
CA ILE A 153 -12.28 -17.91 -3.05
C ILE A 153 -13.50 -18.78 -2.73
N VAL A 154 -13.41 -19.61 -1.71
CA VAL A 154 -14.50 -20.48 -1.24
C VAL A 154 -15.34 -19.77 -0.18
N ASN A 155 -14.66 -19.06 0.73
CA ASN A 155 -15.30 -18.36 1.83
C ASN A 155 -14.53 -17.09 2.18
N SER A 156 -15.26 -16.07 2.64
CA SER A 156 -14.70 -14.83 3.13
C SER A 156 -15.55 -14.28 4.26
N LEU A 157 -15.02 -14.36 5.48
CA LEU A 157 -15.62 -13.79 6.68
C LEU A 157 -14.80 -12.56 7.07
N GLN A 158 -15.40 -11.38 6.95
CA GLN A 158 -14.71 -10.12 7.16
C GLN A 158 -15.38 -9.28 8.24
N SER A 159 -14.56 -8.77 9.15
CA SER A 159 -14.92 -7.71 10.09
C SER A 159 -13.80 -6.69 10.12
N ARG A 160 -14.03 -5.53 10.75
CA ARG A 160 -12.99 -4.49 10.85
C ARG A 160 -11.76 -4.95 11.64
N ASP A 161 -11.95 -5.87 12.59
CA ASP A 161 -10.90 -6.28 13.52
C ASP A 161 -10.22 -7.60 13.13
N SER A 162 -10.94 -8.48 12.43
CA SER A 162 -10.44 -9.79 12.01
C SER A 162 -11.12 -10.28 10.76
N CYS A 163 -10.34 -10.95 9.91
CA CYS A 163 -10.84 -11.63 8.73
C CYS A 163 -10.34 -13.07 8.66
N GLU A 164 -11.15 -13.92 8.03
CA GLU A 164 -10.80 -15.27 7.63
C GLU A 164 -11.20 -15.47 6.17
N TYR A 165 -10.26 -16.00 5.38
CA TYR A 165 -10.42 -16.29 3.97
C TYR A 165 -10.08 -17.75 3.74
N GLU A 166 -10.88 -18.44 2.94
CA GLU A 166 -10.62 -19.80 2.49
C GLU A 166 -10.50 -19.83 0.98
N PHE A 167 -9.41 -20.42 0.51
CA PHE A 167 -9.09 -20.55 -0.90
C PHE A 167 -8.94 -22.03 -1.24
N GLU A 168 -9.54 -22.47 -2.34
CA GLU A 168 -9.34 -23.81 -2.88
C GLU A 168 -8.41 -23.72 -4.09
N LEU A 169 -7.30 -24.45 -4.02
CA LEU A 169 -6.38 -24.61 -5.13
C LEU A 169 -6.99 -25.51 -6.20
N THR A 170 -6.74 -25.18 -7.46
CA THR A 170 -7.19 -25.96 -8.61
C THR A 170 -6.01 -26.68 -9.27
N ASP A 171 -6.30 -27.63 -10.16
CA ASP A 171 -5.24 -28.29 -10.95
C ASP A 171 -4.70 -27.41 -12.08
N GLU A 172 -5.26 -26.22 -12.30
CA GLU A 172 -4.82 -25.31 -13.36
C GLU A 172 -3.53 -24.57 -12.96
N PRO A 173 -2.51 -24.55 -13.84
CA PRO A 173 -1.28 -23.85 -13.54
C PRO A 173 -1.47 -22.33 -13.54
N PHE A 174 -0.85 -21.66 -12.57
CA PHE A 174 -0.84 -20.21 -12.50
C PHE A 174 0.18 -19.60 -13.48
N GLU A 175 -0.28 -18.62 -14.27
CA GLU A 175 0.58 -17.82 -15.15
C GLU A 175 0.40 -16.31 -14.92
N VAL A 176 1.48 -15.62 -14.53
CA VAL A 176 1.45 -14.15 -14.43
C VAL A 176 1.75 -13.49 -15.78
N LYS A 177 0.88 -12.58 -16.20
CA LYS A 177 1.15 -11.65 -17.30
C LYS A 177 1.67 -10.34 -16.71
N GLY A 178 2.86 -9.92 -17.14
CA GLY A 178 3.45 -8.67 -16.68
C GLY A 178 4.89 -8.48 -17.14
N LYS A 179 5.27 -7.20 -17.30
CA LYS A 179 6.62 -6.79 -17.66
C LYS A 179 7.66 -7.31 -16.66
N ASP A 180 8.90 -7.42 -17.13
CA ASP A 180 10.01 -7.85 -16.30
C ASP A 180 10.31 -6.84 -15.17
N LYS A 181 10.78 -7.36 -14.04
CA LYS A 181 11.16 -6.57 -12.86
C LYS A 181 12.22 -5.50 -13.18
N SER A 182 13.09 -5.74 -14.17
CA SER A 182 14.09 -4.74 -14.61
C SER A 182 13.45 -3.43 -15.09
N ILE A 183 12.29 -3.50 -15.75
CA ILE A 183 11.56 -2.30 -16.20
C ILE A 183 11.05 -1.52 -14.98
N TYR A 184 10.47 -2.21 -13.99
CA TYR A 184 10.05 -1.61 -12.73
C TYR A 184 11.22 -0.92 -12.02
N ASN A 185 12.38 -1.61 -11.91
CA ASN A 185 13.57 -1.05 -11.27
C ASN A 185 14.09 0.20 -11.99
N ARG A 186 14.09 0.17 -13.34
CA ARG A 186 14.52 1.30 -14.17
C ARG A 186 13.62 2.52 -13.98
N LEU A 187 12.30 2.32 -14.01
CA LEU A 187 11.32 3.41 -13.86
C LEU A 187 11.32 4.01 -12.45
N ASN A 188 11.65 3.21 -11.44
CA ASN A 188 11.72 3.66 -10.05
C ASN A 188 13.11 4.09 -9.59
N TYR A 189 14.09 4.17 -10.50
CA TYR A 189 15.39 4.72 -10.17
C TYR A 189 15.26 6.20 -9.78
N LEU A 190 15.78 6.55 -8.60
CA LEU A 190 15.82 7.91 -8.09
C LEU A 190 17.26 8.26 -7.79
N GLU A 191 17.75 9.33 -8.43
CA GLU A 191 19.03 9.92 -8.05
C GLU A 191 18.95 10.53 -6.65
N PRO A 192 20.07 10.64 -5.92
CA PRO A 192 20.10 11.34 -4.64
C PRO A 192 19.68 12.80 -4.80
N LEU A 193 18.58 13.18 -4.16
CA LEU A 193 18.02 14.53 -4.19
C LEU A 193 18.13 15.19 -2.82
N ARG A 194 18.42 16.50 -2.79
CA ARG A 194 18.42 17.33 -1.56
C ARG A 194 17.04 17.93 -1.32
N GLY A 195 16.64 18.05 -0.06
CA GLY A 195 15.31 18.51 0.32
C GLY A 195 14.75 17.81 1.55
N PHE A 196 13.46 18.01 1.80
CA PHE A 196 12.75 17.55 2.99
C PHE A 196 12.24 16.10 2.80
N THR A 197 12.53 15.22 3.77
CA THR A 197 12.23 13.78 3.69
C THR A 197 11.14 13.36 4.70
N LEU A 198 10.64 12.13 4.57
CA LEU A 198 9.78 11.51 5.59
C LEU A 198 10.41 11.52 6.99
N ASN A 199 11.71 11.32 7.09
CA ASN A 199 12.41 11.36 8.37
C ASN A 199 12.38 12.76 8.99
N ASP A 200 12.51 13.80 8.17
CA ASP A 200 12.44 15.19 8.63
C ASP A 200 11.01 15.56 9.06
N ALA A 201 10.00 15.07 8.34
CA ALA A 201 8.59 15.25 8.67
C ALA A 201 8.22 14.61 10.02
N ILE A 202 8.76 13.43 10.31
CA ILE A 202 8.57 12.76 11.61
C ILE A 202 9.29 13.54 12.72
N ARG A 203 10.54 13.96 12.50
CA ARG A 203 11.33 14.70 13.51
C ARG A 203 10.75 16.06 13.85
N SER A 204 10.18 16.74 12.86
CA SER A 204 9.52 18.04 13.02
C SER A 204 8.10 17.94 13.59
N GLY A 205 7.57 16.72 13.78
CA GLY A 205 6.22 16.51 14.31
C GLY A 205 5.08 16.72 13.32
N ILE A 206 5.38 16.96 12.03
CA ILE A 206 4.37 17.03 10.95
C ILE A 206 3.62 15.70 10.86
N PHE A 207 4.37 14.59 10.89
CA PHE A 207 3.80 13.25 11.01
C PHE A 207 4.05 12.68 12.40
N GLN A 208 2.99 12.14 13.00
CA GLN A 208 3.03 11.50 14.30
C GLN A 208 3.18 9.99 14.14
N LEU A 209 4.05 9.41 14.94
CA LEU A 209 4.16 7.96 15.09
C LEU A 209 3.37 7.52 16.32
N ARG A 210 2.42 6.60 16.13
CA ARG A 210 1.64 6.01 17.22
C ARG A 210 1.90 4.51 17.34
N GLU A 211 1.24 3.87 18.30
CA GLU A 211 1.37 2.43 18.56
C GLU A 211 1.16 1.58 17.29
N GLY A 212 1.87 0.45 17.24
CA GLY A 212 1.84 -0.44 16.09
C GLY A 212 2.47 0.16 14.84
N TYR A 213 3.40 1.12 14.98
CA TYR A 213 4.19 1.66 13.86
C TYR A 213 3.38 2.48 12.85
N LYS A 214 2.23 2.98 13.27
CA LYS A 214 1.27 3.71 12.42
C LYS A 214 1.67 5.17 12.29
N ILE A 215 1.62 5.68 11.06
CA ILE A 215 1.95 7.07 10.73
C ILE A 215 0.65 7.86 10.64
N TYR A 216 0.62 9.06 11.22
CA TYR A 216 -0.55 9.93 11.22
C TYR A 216 -0.19 11.35 10.80
N PHE A 217 -1.09 11.99 10.05
CA PHE A 217 -1.08 13.42 9.77
C PHE A 217 -2.39 14.00 10.29
N ARG A 218 -2.30 14.96 11.24
CA ARG A 218 -3.47 15.61 11.85
C ARG A 218 -4.58 14.62 12.26
N GLY A 219 -4.18 13.50 12.87
CA GLY A 219 -5.11 12.46 13.34
C GLY A 219 -5.57 11.45 12.30
N LYS A 220 -5.35 11.70 11.00
CA LYS A 220 -5.66 10.75 9.91
C LYS A 220 -4.49 9.81 9.65
N ARG A 221 -4.78 8.54 9.40
CA ARG A 221 -3.77 7.49 9.24
C ARG A 221 -3.20 7.48 7.82
N LEU A 222 -1.88 7.28 7.74
CA LEU A 222 -1.19 6.96 6.51
C LEU A 222 -0.71 5.49 6.53
N THR A 223 -0.84 4.84 5.38
CA THR A 223 -0.28 3.51 5.14
C THR A 223 0.84 3.60 4.11
N ILE A 224 1.82 2.71 4.22
CA ILE A 224 2.91 2.60 3.26
C ILE A 224 2.51 1.53 2.24
N THR A 225 2.28 1.94 1.01
CA THR A 225 1.83 1.05 -0.06
C THR A 225 2.73 1.11 -1.28
N GLU A 226 2.60 0.10 -2.13
CA GLU A 226 3.28 0.04 -3.42
C GLU A 226 2.35 0.54 -4.53
N ASN A 227 2.94 1.18 -5.54
CA ASN A 227 2.20 1.99 -6.51
C ASN A 227 1.45 1.21 -7.58
N THR A 228 1.68 -0.11 -7.72
CA THR A 228 0.95 -0.96 -8.67
C THR A 228 -0.55 -0.82 -8.50
N MET A 229 -1.03 -0.75 -7.26
CA MET A 229 -2.46 -0.57 -7.00
C MET A 229 -3.01 0.68 -7.69
N PHE A 230 -2.36 1.85 -7.54
CA PHE A 230 -2.82 3.08 -8.17
C PHE A 230 -2.73 3.03 -9.69
N HIS A 231 -1.70 2.39 -10.24
CA HIS A 231 -1.55 2.24 -11.69
C HIS A 231 -2.60 1.31 -12.28
N LEU A 232 -2.92 0.21 -11.59
CA LEU A 232 -3.96 -0.71 -12.03
C LEU A 232 -5.33 -0.02 -11.98
N VAL A 233 -5.66 0.63 -10.86
CA VAL A 233 -6.92 1.39 -10.71
C VAL A 233 -7.03 2.47 -11.78
N GLY A 234 -5.95 3.25 -11.97
CA GLY A 234 -5.91 4.32 -12.97
C GLY A 234 -6.11 3.81 -14.40
N ASN A 235 -5.48 2.68 -14.76
CA ASN A 235 -5.61 2.08 -16.08
C ASN A 235 -6.99 1.43 -16.31
N ALA A 236 -7.61 0.89 -15.27
CA ALA A 236 -8.95 0.33 -15.35
C ALA A 236 -10.02 1.42 -15.52
N ASN A 237 -9.71 2.67 -15.16
CA ASN A 237 -10.58 3.84 -15.32
C ASN A 237 -11.98 3.64 -14.73
N ILE A 238 -12.05 3.00 -13.56
CA ILE A 238 -13.30 2.76 -12.83
C ILE A 238 -13.55 4.01 -11.97
N LEU A 239 -14.60 4.78 -12.24
CA LEU A 239 -15.04 5.92 -11.41
C LEU A 239 -13.92 6.86 -10.91
N LEU A 240 -12.90 7.13 -11.73
CA LEU A 240 -11.79 8.01 -11.33
C LEU A 240 -12.23 9.46 -11.12
N ASP A 241 -13.36 9.84 -11.72
CA ASP A 241 -14.03 11.13 -11.56
C ASP A 241 -14.60 11.36 -10.15
N GLU A 242 -14.74 10.31 -9.34
CA GLU A 242 -15.11 10.41 -7.92
C GLU A 242 -13.92 10.76 -7.01
N VAL A 243 -12.68 10.51 -7.44
CA VAL A 243 -11.49 10.75 -6.60
C VAL A 243 -11.35 12.22 -6.12
N PRO A 244 -11.62 13.25 -6.95
CA PRO A 244 -11.59 14.64 -6.52
C PRO A 244 -12.57 14.96 -5.37
N SER A 245 -13.82 14.47 -5.44
CA SER A 245 -14.83 14.73 -4.40
C SER A 245 -14.45 14.05 -3.09
N ILE A 246 -14.04 12.78 -3.15
CA ILE A 246 -13.55 12.01 -1.99
C ILE A 246 -12.35 12.72 -1.35
N SER A 247 -11.40 13.17 -2.16
CA SER A 247 -10.22 13.88 -1.67
C SER A 247 -10.58 15.19 -1.00
N TYR A 248 -11.47 15.98 -1.61
CA TYR A 248 -11.95 17.23 -1.03
C TYR A 248 -12.62 17.00 0.33
N ASP A 249 -13.53 16.03 0.41
CA ASP A 249 -14.26 15.70 1.64
C ASP A 249 -13.35 15.20 2.75
N PHE A 250 -12.30 14.47 2.40
CA PHE A 250 -11.27 14.06 3.35
C PHE A 250 -10.42 15.25 3.85
N PHE A 251 -9.92 16.08 2.92
CA PHE A 251 -8.96 17.14 3.25
C PHE A 251 -9.61 18.35 3.92
N LYS A 252 -10.88 18.66 3.64
CA LYS A 252 -11.59 19.79 4.28
C LYS A 252 -11.67 19.66 5.80
N GLU A 253 -11.65 18.43 6.33
CA GLU A 253 -11.68 18.18 7.78
C GLU A 253 -10.33 18.41 8.47
N ILE A 254 -9.23 18.40 7.72
CA ILE A 254 -7.88 18.44 8.28
C ILE A 254 -7.05 19.64 7.82
N ILE A 255 -7.55 20.44 6.88
CA ILE A 255 -6.97 21.71 6.47
C ILE A 255 -7.67 22.82 7.24
N GLU A 256 -6.91 23.79 7.74
CA GLU A 256 -7.45 24.93 8.48
C GLU A 256 -8.20 25.85 7.50
N GLU A 257 -9.44 26.23 7.84
CA GLU A 257 -10.32 26.99 6.93
C GLU A 257 -9.74 28.36 6.58
N ASP A 258 -9.10 29.02 7.55
CA ASP A 258 -8.48 30.34 7.46
C ASP A 258 -7.10 30.35 6.79
N SER A 259 -6.56 29.19 6.42
CA SER A 259 -5.32 29.10 5.64
C SER A 259 -5.47 29.75 4.27
N THR A 260 -4.46 30.53 3.87
CA THR A 260 -4.39 31.12 2.53
C THR A 260 -4.16 30.06 1.45
N ASP A 261 -4.50 30.35 0.21
CA ASP A 261 -4.26 29.43 -0.92
C ASP A 261 -2.78 29.09 -1.07
N GLU A 262 -1.87 30.03 -0.84
CA GLU A 262 -0.43 29.81 -0.86
C GLU A 262 0.02 28.80 0.22
N GLN A 263 -0.54 28.92 1.44
CA GLN A 263 -0.28 27.98 2.53
C GLN A 263 -0.79 26.58 2.19
N LYS A 264 -2.00 26.48 1.62
CA LYS A 264 -2.60 25.21 1.18
C LYS A 264 -1.77 24.55 0.08
N LEU A 265 -1.32 25.30 -0.93
CA LEU A 265 -0.46 24.80 -2.01
C LEU A 265 0.92 24.37 -1.50
N THR A 266 1.50 25.14 -0.58
CA THR A 266 2.78 24.79 0.07
C THR A 266 2.64 23.49 0.86
N LEU A 267 1.55 23.33 1.62
CA LEU A 267 1.25 22.11 2.34
C LEU A 267 1.09 20.92 1.39
N LEU A 268 0.30 21.05 0.32
CA LEU A 268 0.10 20.01 -0.69
C LEU A 268 1.42 19.56 -1.32
N LYS A 269 2.24 20.52 -1.76
CA LYS A 269 3.57 20.26 -2.32
C LYS A 269 4.43 19.45 -1.33
N ASN A 270 4.50 19.92 -0.09
CA ASN A 270 5.30 19.26 0.94
C ASN A 270 4.79 17.84 1.24
N LEU A 271 3.47 17.67 1.41
CA LEU A 271 2.87 16.36 1.64
C LEU A 271 3.21 15.38 0.52
N LEU A 272 2.98 15.74 -0.74
CA LEU A 272 3.28 14.88 -1.88
C LEU A 272 4.76 14.48 -1.93
N GLN A 273 5.69 15.41 -1.70
CA GLN A 273 7.12 15.13 -1.68
C GLN A 273 7.52 14.20 -0.52
N ILE A 274 7.04 14.48 0.70
CA ILE A 274 7.31 13.69 1.91
C ILE A 274 6.75 12.27 1.76
N MET A 275 5.57 12.15 1.15
CA MET A 275 4.85 10.89 0.95
C MET A 275 5.42 10.05 -0.21
N GLY A 276 6.48 10.52 -0.90
CA GLY A 276 7.20 9.71 -1.88
C GLY A 276 6.69 9.82 -3.31
N TRP A 277 5.84 10.81 -3.63
CA TRP A 277 5.22 10.98 -4.95
C TRP A 277 6.14 11.63 -6.00
N GLY A 278 7.43 11.78 -5.70
CA GLY A 278 8.42 12.40 -6.59
C GLY A 278 8.70 13.85 -6.22
N VAL A 279 9.32 14.58 -7.15
CA VAL A 279 9.67 15.99 -6.97
C VAL A 279 8.56 16.86 -7.54
N ILE A 280 7.92 17.62 -6.67
CA ILE A 280 6.73 18.40 -6.99
C ILE A 280 7.11 19.86 -7.22
N LYS A 281 6.68 20.40 -8.36
CA LYS A 281 6.72 21.83 -8.65
C LYS A 281 5.31 22.29 -8.95
N ILE A 282 4.84 23.26 -8.17
CA ILE A 282 3.55 23.93 -8.39
C ILE A 282 3.84 25.28 -9.04
N ILE A 283 3.18 25.57 -10.15
CA ILE A 283 3.29 26.82 -10.91
C ILE A 283 1.89 27.42 -10.99
N ILE A 284 1.71 28.60 -10.40
CA ILE A 284 0.48 29.38 -10.51
C ILE A 284 0.64 30.29 -11.72
N LYS A 285 -0.14 30.08 -12.79
CA LYS A 285 -0.05 30.91 -13.99
C LYS A 285 -0.94 32.15 -13.89
N ASP A 286 -2.16 31.97 -13.41
CA ASP A 286 -3.14 33.03 -13.14
C ASP A 286 -4.04 32.64 -11.96
N LYS A 287 -5.09 33.42 -11.67
CA LYS A 287 -5.99 33.18 -10.53
C LYS A 287 -6.78 31.86 -10.64
N ASN A 288 -6.89 31.27 -11.83
CA ASN A 288 -7.74 30.10 -12.09
C ASN A 288 -6.94 28.87 -12.52
N GLU A 289 -5.63 28.99 -12.77
CA GLU A 289 -4.83 27.91 -13.36
C GLU A 289 -3.60 27.57 -12.51
N ILE A 290 -3.61 26.35 -11.96
CA ILE A 290 -2.50 25.75 -11.21
C ILE A 290 -1.94 24.57 -12.01
N PHE A 291 -0.64 24.62 -12.34
CA PHE A 291 0.09 23.50 -12.91
C PHE A 291 0.87 22.77 -11.83
N ILE A 292 0.73 21.44 -11.80
CA ILE A 292 1.53 20.57 -10.96
C ILE A 292 2.42 19.73 -11.87
N GLU A 293 3.72 19.96 -11.80
CA GLU A 293 4.73 19.14 -12.47
C GLU A 293 5.32 18.15 -11.45
N ILE A 294 5.29 16.86 -11.78
CA ILE A 294 5.84 15.78 -10.96
C ILE A 294 7.01 15.16 -11.72
N LYS A 295 8.24 15.42 -11.25
CA LYS A 295 9.42 14.73 -11.78
C LYS A 295 9.66 13.43 -11.04
N ASN A 296 10.03 12.40 -11.81
CA ASN A 296 10.24 11.03 -11.32
C ASN A 296 9.06 10.56 -10.45
N PRO A 297 7.83 10.49 -10.99
CA PRO A 297 6.72 9.91 -10.23
C PRO A 297 7.03 8.45 -9.89
N PRO A 298 6.46 7.92 -8.81
CA PRO A 298 6.66 6.52 -8.46
C PRO A 298 5.87 5.63 -9.42
N TYR A 299 6.49 4.56 -9.93
CA TYR A 299 5.85 3.64 -10.87
C TYR A 299 5.47 2.33 -10.19
N GLY A 300 4.26 1.85 -10.46
CA GLY A 300 3.86 0.48 -10.17
C GLY A 300 4.45 -0.56 -11.13
N LEU A 301 4.27 -1.84 -10.80
CA LEU A 301 4.42 -2.94 -11.75
C LEU A 301 3.50 -2.70 -12.96
N GLN A 302 3.94 -3.21 -14.10
CA GLN A 302 3.29 -2.97 -15.38
C GLN A 302 2.83 -4.30 -15.98
N MET A 303 1.62 -4.33 -16.51
CA MET A 303 1.10 -5.42 -17.33
C MET A 303 1.88 -5.51 -18.65
#